data_AF-A0A968T1A6-F1
#
_entry.id   AF-A0A968T1A6-F1
#
_cell.length_a   1.000
_cell.length_b   1.000
_cell.length_c   1.000
_cell.angle_alpha   90.00
_cell.angle_beta   90.00
_cell.angle_gamma   90.00
#
_symmetry.space_group_name_H-M   'P 1'
#
loop_
_entity.id
_entity.type
_entity.pdbx_description
1 polymer ?
#
loop_
_entity_poly.entity_id
_entity_poly.type
_entity_poly.pdbx_seq_one_letter_code
_entity_poly.pdbx_strand_id
1 'polypeptide(L)'
;MAHHGRAFALTTTQMIIADEAQRQLPPPNGHRIEEMQATLSRWTRSTHFEVLGVTEKASFDEVRAAFGELLERWASLGLTPEDPRAAVLDAIVRRLEEAYDTLSEPRERERYAMGLEVSQEHLDGRLRAHEASARAMHLAERGELEAAERAIRESLASSPTAEAEGLLTFLRTERGGMTASEAGDRLRRLAEQNPSSAILFELLGRVAAREGRHEDARRHVLDGLERPPVRTNRS
;
A
#
# COMPACT_ATOMS: atom_id res chain seq x y z
N MET A 1 24.24 -31.80 21.24
CA MET A 1 23.84 -30.45 20.78
C MET A 1 22.61 -30.61 19.90
N ALA A 2 21.43 -30.29 20.44
CA ALA A 2 20.16 -30.33 19.72
C ALA A 2 19.23 -29.26 20.31
N HIS A 3 18.97 -28.21 19.52
CA HIS A 3 18.03 -27.14 19.86
C HIS A 3 16.60 -27.71 19.85
N HIS A 4 15.94 -27.70 21.01
CA HIS A 4 14.50 -27.97 21.11
C HIS A 4 13.72 -26.69 20.83
N GLY A 5 12.88 -26.75 19.79
CA GLY A 5 11.91 -25.72 19.47
C GLY A 5 10.84 -25.61 20.56
N ARG A 6 10.54 -24.37 20.97
CA ARG A 6 9.36 -24.06 21.78
C ARG A 6 8.23 -23.66 20.84
N ALA A 7 7.32 -24.59 20.60
CA ALA A 7 6.00 -24.28 20.09
C ALA A 7 5.22 -23.57 21.21
N PHE A 8 4.95 -22.28 21.04
CA PHE A 8 3.98 -21.56 21.88
C PHE A 8 2.57 -21.99 21.45
N ALA A 9 1.98 -22.89 22.23
CA ALA A 9 0.54 -23.12 22.21
C ALA A 9 -0.14 -21.83 22.66
N LEU A 10 -0.97 -21.25 21.79
CA LEU A 10 -1.84 -20.12 22.15
C LEU A 10 -2.82 -20.63 23.21
N THR A 11 -2.90 -19.93 24.33
CA THR A 11 -3.86 -20.23 25.40
C THR A 11 -5.27 -19.93 24.93
N THR A 12 -6.26 -20.70 25.43
CA THR A 12 -7.70 -20.53 25.13
C THR A 12 -8.19 -19.07 25.30
N THR A 13 -7.52 -18.27 26.13
CA THR A 13 -7.77 -16.83 26.32
C THR A 13 -7.42 -15.98 25.09
N GLN A 14 -6.34 -16.28 24.35
CA GLN A 14 -5.99 -15.56 23.11
C GLN A 14 -6.95 -15.87 21.95
N MET A 15 -7.60 -17.03 21.99
CA MET A 15 -8.59 -17.45 21.00
C MET A 15 -9.94 -16.75 21.22
N ILE A 16 -10.28 -16.39 22.46
CA ILE A 16 -11.51 -15.66 22.81
C ILE A 16 -11.39 -14.17 22.45
N ILE A 17 -10.21 -13.55 22.64
CA ILE A 17 -9.98 -12.14 22.29
C ILE A 17 -10.03 -11.91 20.77
N ALA A 18 -9.59 -12.88 19.95
CA ALA A 18 -9.63 -12.77 18.48
C ALA A 18 -11.06 -12.91 17.90
N ASP A 19 -11.90 -13.80 18.46
CA ASP A 19 -13.32 -13.96 18.08
C ASP A 19 -14.18 -12.78 18.56
N GLU A 20 -13.81 -12.14 19.67
CA GLU A 20 -14.50 -10.95 20.20
C GLU A 20 -14.09 -9.64 19.49
N ALA A 21 -12.84 -9.55 19.00
CA ALA A 21 -12.39 -8.43 18.15
C ALA A 21 -13.09 -8.40 16.77
N GLN A 22 -13.43 -9.56 16.20
CA GLN A 22 -14.21 -9.65 14.96
C GLN A 22 -15.71 -9.37 15.15
N ARG A 23 -16.25 -9.51 16.37
CA ARG A 23 -17.68 -9.28 16.67
C ARG A 23 -18.03 -7.87 17.17
N GLN A 24 -17.06 -6.99 17.37
CA GLN A 24 -17.27 -5.61 17.84
C GLN A 24 -16.70 -4.54 16.90
N LEU A 25 -16.70 -4.76 15.59
CA LEU A 25 -16.75 -3.61 14.69
C LEU A 25 -18.23 -3.23 14.55
N PRO A 26 -18.76 -2.27 15.34
CA PRO A 26 -20.12 -1.81 15.14
C PRO A 26 -20.27 -1.37 13.67
N PRO A 27 -21.41 -1.65 13.03
CA PRO A 27 -21.68 -1.09 11.71
C PRO A 27 -21.54 0.44 11.78
N PRO A 28 -21.02 1.13 10.74
CA PRO A 28 -21.03 2.60 10.69
C PRO A 28 -22.48 3.06 10.46
N ASN A 29 -23.32 2.91 11.48
CA ASN A 29 -24.71 3.36 11.48
C ASN A 29 -24.85 4.78 12.06
N GLY A 30 -23.74 5.47 12.35
CA GLY A 30 -23.75 6.90 12.60
C GLY A 30 -22.81 7.62 11.66
N HIS A 31 -23.41 8.32 10.70
CA HIS A 31 -22.77 9.29 9.81
C HIS A 31 -22.31 10.57 10.54
N ARG A 32 -21.99 10.46 11.83
CA ARG A 32 -21.69 11.57 12.73
C ARG A 32 -20.18 11.73 12.85
N ILE A 33 -19.72 12.98 12.78
CA ILE A 33 -18.30 13.32 12.85
C ILE A 33 -17.66 12.80 14.16
N GLU A 34 -18.43 12.78 15.26
CA GLU A 34 -17.96 12.30 16.56
C GLU A 34 -17.61 10.80 16.56
N GLU A 35 -18.33 9.98 15.80
CA GLU A 35 -18.08 8.53 15.72
C GLU A 35 -16.84 8.21 14.88
N MET A 36 -16.64 8.99 13.80
CA MET A 36 -15.42 8.91 13.00
C MET A 36 -14.20 9.34 13.83
N GLN A 37 -14.34 10.43 14.59
CA GLN A 37 -13.28 10.90 15.51
C GLN A 37 -13.01 9.90 16.63
N ALA A 38 -14.04 9.26 17.19
CA ALA A 38 -13.88 8.21 18.19
C ALA A 38 -13.15 6.98 17.61
N THR A 39 -13.48 6.61 16.37
CA THR A 39 -12.80 5.51 15.66
C THR A 39 -11.32 5.84 15.44
N LEU A 40 -11.03 7.03 14.92
CA LEU A 40 -9.66 7.49 14.73
C LEU A 40 -8.89 7.50 16.05
N SER A 41 -9.48 8.03 17.13
CA SER A 41 -8.87 8.09 18.46
C SER A 41 -8.58 6.71 19.08
N ARG A 42 -9.42 5.70 18.75
CA ARG A 42 -9.16 4.31 19.12
C ARG A 42 -7.99 3.76 18.31
N TRP A 43 -8.00 3.94 16.99
CA TRP A 43 -6.97 3.43 16.08
C TRP A 43 -5.59 4.09 16.21
N THR A 44 -5.54 5.34 16.66
CA THR A 44 -4.27 5.99 17.04
C THR A 44 -3.56 5.25 18.18
N ARG A 45 -4.30 4.55 19.03
CA ARG A 45 -3.77 3.77 20.16
C ARG A 45 -3.71 2.27 19.89
N SER A 46 -4.15 1.84 18.70
CA SER A 46 -4.20 0.42 18.31
C SER A 46 -2.98 0.07 17.46
N THR A 47 -2.57 -1.20 17.54
CA THR A 47 -1.56 -1.77 16.65
C THR A 47 -2.04 -1.82 15.20
N HIS A 48 -1.15 -1.96 14.22
CA HIS A 48 -1.54 -2.11 12.81
C HIS A 48 -2.41 -3.36 12.59
N PHE A 49 -2.17 -4.42 13.36
CA PHE A 49 -2.97 -5.65 13.32
C PHE A 49 -4.42 -5.37 13.76
N GLU A 50 -4.59 -4.66 14.88
CA GLU A 50 -5.90 -4.25 15.40
C GLU A 50 -6.63 -3.25 14.50
N VAL A 51 -5.89 -2.30 13.88
CA VAL A 51 -6.46 -1.34 12.92
C VAL A 51 -7.10 -2.07 11.74
N LEU A 52 -6.43 -3.10 11.20
CA LEU A 52 -6.97 -3.90 10.10
C LEU A 52 -7.89 -5.04 10.57
N GLY A 53 -8.00 -5.29 11.88
CA GLY A 53 -8.81 -6.39 12.42
C GLY A 53 -8.25 -7.78 12.09
N VAL A 54 -6.93 -7.91 11.93
CA VAL A 54 -6.24 -9.16 11.60
C VAL A 54 -5.32 -9.61 12.74
N THR A 55 -4.94 -10.88 12.76
CA THR A 55 -4.01 -11.40 13.76
C THR A 55 -2.56 -11.23 13.34
N GLU A 56 -1.62 -11.29 14.29
CA GLU A 56 -0.17 -11.30 14.00
C GLU A 56 0.27 -12.44 13.08
N LYS A 57 -0.54 -13.50 12.95
CA LYS A 57 -0.26 -14.66 12.09
C LYS A 57 -0.96 -14.60 10.73
N ALA A 58 -1.75 -13.56 10.46
CA ALA A 58 -2.49 -13.41 9.22
C ALA A 58 -1.56 -13.54 8.00
N SER A 59 -1.95 -14.24 6.97
CA SER A 59 -1.24 -14.23 5.70
C SER A 59 -1.29 -12.85 5.04
N PHE A 60 -0.42 -12.61 4.06
CA PHE A 60 -0.48 -11.42 3.23
C PHE A 60 -1.87 -11.24 2.58
N ASP A 61 -2.47 -12.33 2.11
CA ASP A 61 -3.80 -12.29 1.49
C ASP A 61 -4.90 -11.89 2.48
N GLU A 62 -4.83 -12.34 3.73
CA GLU A 62 -5.77 -11.92 4.77
C GLU A 62 -5.60 -10.43 5.14
N VAL A 63 -4.35 -9.94 5.25
CA VAL A 63 -4.05 -8.52 5.46
C VAL A 63 -4.62 -7.67 4.32
N ARG A 64 -4.41 -8.11 3.07
CA ARG A 64 -4.92 -7.46 1.85
C ARG A 64 -6.44 -7.44 1.80
N ALA A 65 -7.09 -8.57 2.07
CA ALA A 65 -8.54 -8.67 2.08
C ALA A 65 -9.15 -7.73 3.12
N ALA A 66 -8.62 -7.75 4.34
CA ALA A 66 -9.11 -6.90 5.43
C ALA A 66 -8.95 -5.39 5.14
N PHE A 67 -7.80 -4.99 4.57
CA PHE A 67 -7.59 -3.62 4.14
C PHE A 67 -8.60 -3.20 3.06
N GLY A 68 -8.81 -4.04 2.04
CA GLY A 68 -9.77 -3.77 0.97
C GLY A 68 -11.20 -3.57 1.49
N GLU A 69 -11.67 -4.46 2.37
CA GLU A 69 -13.01 -4.36 2.98
C GLU A 69 -13.19 -3.07 3.80
N LEU A 70 -12.17 -2.68 4.57
CA LEU A 70 -12.21 -1.45 5.36
C LEU A 70 -12.18 -0.22 4.45
N LEU A 71 -11.31 -0.20 3.45
CA LEU A 71 -11.19 0.92 2.53
C LEU A 71 -12.49 1.13 1.75
N GLU A 72 -13.10 0.07 1.23
CA GLU A 72 -14.39 0.14 0.53
C GLU A 72 -15.50 0.69 1.44
N ARG A 73 -15.54 0.21 2.69
CA ARG A 73 -16.52 0.66 3.69
C ARG A 73 -16.40 2.15 4.00
N TRP A 74 -15.18 2.69 4.07
CA TRP A 74 -14.96 4.11 4.34
C TRP A 74 -15.16 4.97 3.07
N ALA A 75 -14.77 4.46 1.91
CA ALA A 75 -14.95 5.13 0.63
C ALA A 75 -16.44 5.26 0.24
N SER A 76 -17.29 4.31 0.64
CA SER A 76 -18.73 4.36 0.35
C SER A 76 -19.48 5.52 1.01
N LEU A 77 -18.83 6.28 1.91
CA LEU A 77 -19.43 7.47 2.52
C LEU A 77 -19.63 8.63 1.52
N GLY A 78 -18.92 8.64 0.39
CA GLY A 78 -19.17 9.58 -0.71
C GLY A 78 -19.11 11.06 -0.30
N LEU A 79 -18.21 11.42 0.61
CA LEU A 79 -18.08 12.78 1.13
C LEU A 79 -17.46 13.71 0.07
N THR A 80 -17.96 14.95 -0.02
CA THR A 80 -17.34 15.99 -0.83
C THR A 80 -16.24 16.72 -0.02
N PRO A 81 -15.30 17.42 -0.68
CA PRO A 81 -14.23 18.15 0.03
C PRO A 81 -14.73 19.22 1.01
N GLU A 82 -15.92 19.77 0.80
CA GLU A 82 -16.55 20.78 1.67
C GLU A 82 -17.21 20.16 2.91
N ASP A 83 -17.37 18.84 2.96
CA ASP A 83 -17.95 18.16 4.11
C ASP A 83 -16.97 18.23 5.30
N PRO A 84 -17.41 18.71 6.48
CA PRO A 84 -16.54 18.79 7.65
C PRO A 84 -15.98 17.43 8.10
N ARG A 85 -16.59 16.31 7.67
CA ARG A 85 -16.13 14.95 7.93
C ARG A 85 -15.02 14.49 6.98
N ALA A 86 -14.81 15.17 5.85
CA ALA A 86 -13.85 14.77 4.83
C ALA A 86 -12.42 14.71 5.38
N ALA A 87 -12.03 15.67 6.24
CA ALA A 87 -10.73 15.68 6.91
C ALA A 87 -10.54 14.49 7.87
N VAL A 88 -11.61 14.06 8.55
CA VAL A 88 -11.55 12.90 9.45
C VAL A 88 -11.48 11.60 8.65
N LEU A 89 -12.23 11.51 7.54
CA LEU A 89 -12.13 10.39 6.60
C LEU A 89 -10.71 10.25 6.05
N ASP A 90 -10.10 11.34 5.60
CA ASP A 90 -8.73 11.35 5.09
C ASP A 90 -7.72 10.82 6.14
N ALA A 91 -7.87 11.26 7.39
CA ALA A 91 -7.04 10.77 8.48
C ALA A 91 -7.25 9.26 8.78
N ILE A 92 -8.48 8.76 8.65
CA ILE A 92 -8.81 7.33 8.81
C ILE A 92 -8.19 6.52 7.67
N VAL A 93 -8.35 6.96 6.43
CA VAL A 93 -7.79 6.28 5.24
C VAL A 93 -6.27 6.21 5.35
N ARG A 94 -5.62 7.33 5.68
CA ARG A 94 -4.17 7.35 5.90
C ARG A 94 -3.71 6.38 6.99
N ARG A 95 -4.48 6.22 8.06
CA ARG A 95 -4.17 5.27 9.15
C ARG A 95 -4.27 3.81 8.67
N LEU A 96 -5.24 3.51 7.79
CA LEU A 96 -5.40 2.19 7.18
C LEU A 96 -4.25 1.88 6.22
N GLU A 97 -3.88 2.85 5.38
CA GLU A 97 -2.75 2.74 4.46
C GLU A 97 -1.45 2.47 5.21
N GLU A 98 -1.14 3.23 6.25
CA GLU A 98 0.05 3.02 7.08
C GLU A 98 0.09 1.60 7.67
N ALA A 99 -1.05 1.10 8.17
CA ALA A 99 -1.15 -0.24 8.73
C ALA A 99 -0.94 -1.31 7.66
N TYR A 100 -1.58 -1.16 6.49
CA TYR A 100 -1.42 -2.09 5.37
C TYR A 100 0.01 -2.07 4.84
N ASP A 101 0.57 -0.89 4.62
CA ASP A 101 1.93 -0.68 4.13
C ASP A 101 2.99 -1.33 5.03
N THR A 102 2.77 -1.31 6.33
CA THR A 102 3.68 -1.94 7.30
C THR A 102 3.48 -3.46 7.35
N LEU A 103 2.24 -3.94 7.26
CA LEU A 103 1.92 -5.37 7.41
C LEU A 103 1.99 -6.18 6.11
N SER A 104 1.97 -5.52 4.96
CA SER A 104 2.01 -6.15 3.64
C SER A 104 3.43 -6.53 3.21
N GLU A 105 4.45 -5.82 3.70
CA GLU A 105 5.86 -6.14 3.46
C GLU A 105 6.38 -7.11 4.55
N PRO A 106 6.81 -8.34 4.19
CA PRO A 106 7.25 -9.34 5.16
C PRO A 106 8.33 -8.85 6.15
N ARG A 107 9.30 -8.07 5.66
CA ARG A 107 10.39 -7.57 6.51
C ARG A 107 9.92 -6.49 7.49
N GLU A 108 9.12 -5.55 7.03
CA GLU A 108 8.58 -4.47 7.86
C GLU A 108 7.59 -5.01 8.88
N ARG A 109 6.78 -5.98 8.48
CA ARG A 109 5.89 -6.69 9.39
C ARG A 109 6.65 -7.42 10.49
N GLU A 110 7.73 -8.12 10.15
CA GLU A 110 8.55 -8.82 11.14
C GLU A 110 9.18 -7.82 12.12
N ARG A 111 9.73 -6.71 11.61
CA ARG A 111 10.27 -5.63 12.45
C ARG A 111 9.21 -5.05 13.38
N TYR A 112 8.04 -4.72 12.85
CA TYR A 112 6.91 -4.21 13.60
C TYR A 112 6.44 -5.19 14.68
N ALA A 113 6.31 -6.48 14.35
CA ALA A 113 5.93 -7.54 15.29
C ALA A 113 7.00 -7.75 16.39
N MET A 114 8.27 -7.50 16.09
CA MET A 114 9.35 -7.49 17.09
C MET A 114 9.36 -6.22 17.96
N GLY A 115 8.41 -5.29 17.77
CA GLY A 115 8.37 -4.01 18.47
C GLY A 115 9.50 -3.07 18.09
N LEU A 116 10.15 -3.29 16.95
CA LEU A 116 11.14 -2.36 16.42
C LEU A 116 10.37 -1.20 15.77
N GLU A 117 10.51 0.00 16.34
CA GLU A 117 9.92 1.21 15.76
C GLU A 117 10.39 1.38 14.31
N VAL A 118 9.43 1.57 13.41
CA VAL A 118 9.70 2.18 12.11
C VAL A 118 10.06 3.63 12.41
N SER A 119 11.30 4.03 12.13
CA SER A 119 11.75 5.39 12.47
C SER A 119 10.92 6.42 11.70
N GLN A 120 10.66 7.59 12.32
CA GLN A 120 10.01 8.71 11.61
C GLN A 120 10.76 9.07 10.31
N GLU A 121 12.09 8.94 10.31
CA GLU A 121 12.92 9.12 9.11
C GLU A 121 12.55 8.16 7.97
N HIS A 122 12.20 6.91 8.28
CA HIS A 122 11.75 5.93 7.29
C HIS A 122 10.37 6.30 6.73
N LEU A 123 9.43 6.71 7.59
CA LEU A 123 8.11 7.17 7.16
C LEU A 123 8.20 8.43 6.28
N ASP A 124 9.01 9.40 6.69
CA ASP A 124 9.28 10.61 5.91
C ASP A 124 9.94 10.28 4.56
N GLY A 125 10.86 9.30 4.55
CA GLY A 125 11.49 8.78 3.33
C GLY A 125 10.47 8.21 2.35
N ARG A 126 9.54 7.38 2.85
CA ARG A 126 8.44 6.82 2.04
C ARG A 126 7.52 7.91 1.50
N LEU A 127 7.14 8.88 2.32
CA LEU A 127 6.30 10.01 1.89
C LEU A 127 6.97 10.81 0.78
N ARG A 128 8.26 11.16 0.94
CA ARG A 128 9.04 11.83 -0.11
C ARG A 128 9.11 11.00 -1.39
N ALA A 129 9.22 9.68 -1.27
CA ALA A 129 9.21 8.78 -2.43
C ALA A 129 7.87 8.77 -3.16
N HIS A 130 6.76 8.81 -2.42
CA HIS A 130 5.43 8.92 -2.98
C HIS A 130 5.23 10.27 -3.69
N GLU A 131 5.61 11.38 -3.05
CA GLU A 131 5.52 12.73 -3.66
C GLU A 131 6.38 12.85 -4.92
N ALA A 132 7.60 12.32 -4.89
CA ALA A 132 8.49 12.28 -6.05
C ALA A 132 7.89 11.44 -7.18
N SER A 133 7.23 10.32 -6.86
CA SER A 133 6.54 9.47 -7.83
C SER A 133 5.39 10.21 -8.51
N ALA A 134 4.52 10.86 -7.74
CA ALA A 134 3.43 11.66 -8.28
C ALA A 134 3.94 12.80 -9.18
N ARG A 135 4.98 13.50 -8.72
CA ARG A 135 5.62 14.58 -9.50
C ARG A 135 6.22 14.06 -10.80
N ALA A 136 6.92 12.93 -10.76
CA ALA A 136 7.55 12.35 -11.93
C ALA A 136 6.54 11.89 -12.97
N MET A 137 5.40 11.30 -12.56
CA MET A 137 4.33 10.97 -13.49
C MET A 137 3.77 12.21 -14.18
N HIS A 138 3.50 13.28 -13.44
CA HIS A 138 3.01 14.53 -14.03
C HIS A 138 4.01 15.14 -15.02
N LEU A 139 5.32 15.09 -14.72
CA LEU A 139 6.37 15.52 -15.64
C LEU A 139 6.42 14.63 -16.89
N ALA A 140 6.26 13.31 -16.73
CA ALA A 140 6.27 12.36 -17.84
C ALA A 140 5.07 12.54 -18.77
N GLU A 141 3.88 12.81 -18.24
CA GLU A 141 2.67 13.15 -19.01
C GLU A 141 2.86 14.39 -19.89
N ARG A 142 3.70 15.33 -19.44
CA ARG A 142 4.08 16.54 -20.18
C ARG A 142 5.24 16.32 -21.16
N GLY A 143 5.76 15.09 -21.26
CA GLY A 143 6.92 14.74 -22.08
C GLY A 143 8.27 15.16 -21.48
N GLU A 144 8.29 15.67 -20.25
CA GLU A 144 9.50 16.14 -19.57
C GLU A 144 10.27 14.97 -18.91
N LEU A 145 10.62 13.96 -19.71
CA LEU A 145 11.12 12.67 -19.23
C LEU A 145 12.46 12.79 -18.47
N GLU A 146 13.36 13.72 -18.85
CA GLU A 146 14.60 13.97 -18.11
C GLU A 146 14.32 14.44 -16.67
N ALA A 147 13.36 15.35 -16.53
CA ALA A 147 13.00 15.93 -15.25
C ALA A 147 12.30 14.89 -14.37
N ALA A 148 11.42 14.08 -14.96
CA ALA A 148 10.77 12.96 -14.30
C ALA A 148 11.80 11.95 -13.75
N GLU A 149 12.75 11.49 -14.58
CA GLU A 149 13.79 10.55 -14.16
C GLU A 149 14.65 11.12 -13.02
N ARG A 150 14.98 12.41 -13.09
CA ARG A 150 15.78 13.07 -12.06
C ARG A 150 15.06 13.10 -10.71
N ALA A 151 13.78 13.46 -10.70
CA ALA A 151 12.97 13.52 -9.48
C ALA A 151 12.93 12.14 -8.77
N ILE A 152 12.76 11.06 -9.54
CA ILE A 152 12.76 9.70 -8.99
C ILE A 152 14.13 9.29 -8.46
N ARG A 153 15.21 9.58 -9.20
CA ARG A 153 16.57 9.27 -8.75
C ARG A 153 16.91 9.95 -7.42
N GLU A 154 16.51 11.20 -7.25
CA GLU A 154 16.73 11.95 -6.01
C GLU A 154 15.99 11.30 -4.84
N SER A 155 14.73 10.88 -5.05
CA SER A 155 13.97 10.13 -4.06
C SER A 155 14.66 8.80 -3.71
N LEU A 156 15.03 7.99 -4.70
CA LEU A 156 15.67 6.68 -4.50
C LEU A 156 16.99 6.78 -3.74
N ALA A 157 17.73 7.88 -3.88
CA ALA A 157 18.97 8.11 -3.14
C ALA A 157 18.72 8.26 -1.62
N SER A 158 17.52 8.71 -1.23
CA SER A 158 17.13 8.93 0.16
C SER A 158 16.29 7.80 0.75
N SER A 159 15.43 7.19 -0.06
CA SER A 159 14.54 6.10 0.35
C SER A 159 14.28 5.18 -0.85
N PRO A 160 15.02 4.07 -0.99
CA PRO A 160 14.79 3.12 -2.05
C PRO A 160 13.46 2.38 -1.82
N THR A 161 12.55 2.48 -2.78
CA THR A 161 11.28 1.73 -2.79
C THR A 161 11.11 1.01 -4.13
N ALA A 162 10.39 -0.10 -4.12
CA ALA A 162 10.15 -0.89 -5.34
C ALA A 162 9.34 -0.09 -6.36
N GLU A 163 8.36 0.69 -5.91
CA GLU A 163 7.54 1.58 -6.74
C GLU A 163 8.41 2.62 -7.46
N ALA A 164 9.30 3.29 -6.74
CA ALA A 164 10.18 4.30 -7.32
C ALA A 164 11.18 3.66 -8.29
N GLU A 165 11.69 2.47 -7.99
CA GLU A 165 12.51 1.70 -8.95
C GLU A 165 11.73 1.29 -10.21
N GLY A 166 10.48 0.87 -10.04
CA GLY A 166 9.59 0.53 -11.15
C GLY A 166 9.34 1.74 -12.04
N LEU A 167 9.02 2.88 -11.45
CA LEU A 167 8.78 4.12 -12.18
C LEU A 167 10.04 4.62 -12.91
N LEU A 168 11.22 4.52 -12.28
CA LEU A 168 12.49 4.80 -12.96
C LEU A 168 12.72 3.89 -14.17
N THR A 169 12.40 2.61 -14.03
CA THR A 169 12.50 1.61 -15.12
C THR A 169 11.60 2.01 -16.29
N PHE A 170 10.35 2.36 -16.00
CA PHE A 170 9.40 2.85 -17.00
C PHE A 170 9.90 4.12 -17.71
N LEU A 171 10.34 5.14 -16.95
CA LEU A 171 10.81 6.42 -17.52
C LEU A 171 12.02 6.22 -18.44
N ARG A 172 12.96 5.35 -18.08
CA ARG A 172 14.11 5.01 -18.95
C ARG A 172 13.68 4.32 -20.24
N THR A 173 12.63 3.51 -20.16
CA THR A 173 12.04 2.85 -21.34
C THR A 173 11.41 3.88 -22.27
N GLU A 174 10.65 4.83 -21.71
CA GLU A 174 10.04 5.92 -22.47
C GLU A 174 11.08 6.77 -23.21
N ARG A 175 12.22 7.02 -22.56
CA ARG A 175 13.37 7.76 -23.12
C ARG A 175 14.20 6.97 -24.14
N GLY A 176 13.93 5.67 -24.32
CA GLY A 176 14.74 4.78 -25.17
C GLY A 176 16.09 4.38 -24.56
N GLY A 177 16.29 4.61 -23.26
CA GLY A 177 17.49 4.16 -22.52
C GLY A 177 17.40 2.69 -22.05
N MET A 178 16.26 2.05 -22.23
CA MET A 178 16.02 0.63 -21.92
C MET A 178 15.00 0.07 -22.93
N THR A 179 15.16 -1.18 -23.33
CA THR A 179 14.17 -1.85 -24.18
C THR A 179 12.93 -2.25 -23.35
N ALA A 180 11.76 -2.32 -23.98
CA ALA A 180 10.54 -2.71 -23.28
C ALA A 180 10.59 -4.14 -22.72
N SER A 181 11.31 -5.05 -23.38
CA SER A 181 11.54 -6.42 -22.88
C SER A 181 12.35 -6.42 -21.58
N GLU A 182 13.49 -5.71 -21.56
CA GLU A 182 14.31 -5.56 -20.34
C GLU A 182 13.54 -4.91 -19.19
N ALA A 183 12.74 -3.88 -19.52
CA ALA A 183 11.89 -3.20 -18.56
C ALA A 183 10.81 -4.14 -17.98
N GLY A 184 10.18 -4.94 -18.84
CA GLY A 184 9.17 -5.92 -18.44
C GLY A 184 9.74 -6.97 -17.48
N ASP A 185 10.93 -7.50 -17.77
CA ASP A 185 11.60 -8.47 -16.89
C ASP A 185 11.98 -7.88 -15.54
N ARG A 186 12.45 -6.62 -15.53
CA ARG A 186 12.79 -5.92 -14.29
C ARG A 186 11.55 -5.63 -13.45
N LEU A 187 10.50 -5.10 -14.07
CA LEU A 187 9.24 -4.81 -13.40
C LEU A 187 8.57 -6.08 -12.86
N ARG A 188 8.67 -7.22 -13.59
CA ARG A 188 8.13 -8.50 -13.12
C ARG A 188 8.80 -8.96 -11.83
N ARG A 189 10.13 -8.91 -11.76
CA ARG A 189 10.87 -9.24 -10.53
C ARG A 189 10.49 -8.34 -9.37
N LEU A 190 10.32 -7.03 -9.63
CA LEU A 190 9.87 -6.09 -8.61
C LEU A 190 8.45 -6.45 -8.13
N ALA A 191 7.52 -6.76 -9.03
CA ALA A 191 6.15 -7.13 -8.70
C ALA A 191 6.03 -8.49 -7.99
N GLU A 192 6.90 -9.46 -8.33
CA GLU A 192 7.01 -10.75 -7.64
C GLU A 192 7.44 -10.57 -6.18
N GLN A 193 8.36 -9.63 -5.94
CA GLN A 193 8.84 -9.29 -4.60
C GLN A 193 7.85 -8.41 -3.83
N ASN A 194 7.05 -7.61 -4.54
CA ASN A 194 6.11 -6.64 -3.98
C ASN A 194 4.70 -6.89 -4.54
N PRO A 195 4.08 -8.04 -4.22
CA PRO A 195 2.83 -8.47 -4.85
C PRO A 195 1.64 -7.55 -4.54
N SER A 196 1.73 -6.69 -3.51
CA SER A 196 0.73 -5.67 -3.16
C SER A 196 0.78 -4.42 -4.05
N SER A 197 1.87 -4.22 -4.79
CA SER A 197 2.13 -2.93 -5.44
C SER A 197 1.38 -2.82 -6.77
N ALA A 198 0.18 -2.26 -6.73
CA ALA A 198 -0.64 -2.02 -7.91
C ALA A 198 0.08 -1.17 -8.99
N ILE A 199 0.92 -0.22 -8.56
CA ILE A 199 1.74 0.60 -9.46
C ILE A 199 2.66 -0.28 -10.32
N LEU A 200 3.30 -1.30 -9.75
CA LEU A 200 4.19 -2.17 -10.52
C LEU A 200 3.45 -2.96 -11.60
N PHE A 201 2.22 -3.40 -11.31
CA PHE A 201 1.35 -4.06 -12.27
C PHE A 201 0.83 -3.10 -13.35
N GLU A 202 0.49 -1.86 -12.98
CA GLU A 202 0.16 -0.81 -13.95
C GLU A 202 1.32 -0.53 -14.90
N LEU A 203 2.54 -0.38 -14.36
CA LEU A 203 3.74 -0.13 -15.15
C LEU A 203 4.07 -1.32 -16.07
N LEU A 204 3.91 -2.57 -15.61
CA LEU A 204 3.99 -3.76 -16.45
C LEU A 204 2.99 -3.70 -17.62
N GLY A 205 1.76 -3.29 -17.34
CA GLY A 205 0.72 -3.10 -18.36
C GLY A 205 1.11 -2.06 -19.41
N ARG A 206 1.60 -0.90 -18.97
CA ARG A 206 2.06 0.19 -19.85
C ARG A 206 3.24 -0.25 -20.73
N VAL A 207 4.23 -0.94 -20.16
CA VAL A 207 5.38 -1.47 -20.91
C VAL A 207 4.95 -2.52 -21.93
N ALA A 208 4.05 -3.45 -21.57
CA ALA A 208 3.52 -4.45 -22.49
C ALA A 208 2.72 -3.81 -23.64
N ALA A 209 1.93 -2.76 -23.37
CA ALA A 209 1.18 -2.03 -24.38
C ALA A 209 2.10 -1.37 -25.42
N ARG A 210 3.25 -0.84 -25.00
CA ARG A 210 4.27 -0.25 -25.90
C ARG A 210 4.84 -1.26 -26.90
N GLU A 211 4.89 -2.54 -26.53
CA GLU A 211 5.31 -3.64 -27.41
C GLU A 211 4.20 -4.18 -28.31
N GLY A 212 2.99 -3.58 -28.26
CA GLY A 212 1.82 -4.08 -28.97
C GLY A 212 1.21 -5.35 -28.35
N ARG A 213 1.67 -5.77 -27.16
CA ARG A 213 1.13 -6.93 -26.43
C ARG A 213 -0.09 -6.54 -25.60
N HIS A 214 -1.15 -6.11 -26.27
CA HIS A 214 -2.33 -5.53 -25.63
C HIS A 214 -3.09 -6.48 -24.69
N GLU A 215 -3.09 -7.79 -24.96
CA GLU A 215 -3.70 -8.78 -24.05
C GLU A 215 -2.88 -9.00 -22.77
N ASP A 216 -1.55 -9.04 -22.88
CA ASP A 216 -0.68 -9.06 -21.69
C ASP A 216 -0.83 -7.78 -20.88
N ALA A 217 -0.92 -6.63 -21.56
CA ALA A 217 -1.14 -5.33 -20.93
C ALA A 217 -2.43 -5.31 -20.12
N ARG A 218 -3.53 -5.79 -20.73
CA ARG A 218 -4.83 -5.90 -20.08
C ARG A 218 -4.78 -6.84 -18.88
N ARG A 219 -4.14 -8.01 -18.99
CA ARG A 219 -3.99 -8.93 -17.86
C ARG A 219 -3.24 -8.29 -16.70
N HIS A 220 -2.12 -7.61 -16.96
CA HIS A 220 -1.34 -6.97 -15.90
C HIS A 220 -2.11 -5.84 -15.19
N VAL A 221 -2.87 -5.03 -15.94
CA VAL A 221 -3.72 -4.01 -15.33
C VAL A 221 -4.85 -4.65 -14.51
N LEU A 222 -5.45 -5.74 -14.99
CA LEU A 222 -6.47 -6.47 -14.23
C LEU A 222 -5.90 -7.13 -12.97
N ASP A 223 -4.72 -7.74 -13.03
CA ASP A 223 -4.03 -8.29 -11.85
C ASP A 223 -3.77 -7.18 -10.82
N GLY A 224 -3.44 -5.97 -11.27
CA GLY A 224 -3.26 -4.78 -10.42
C GLY A 224 -4.58 -4.16 -9.92
N LEU A 225 -5.72 -4.46 -10.53
CA LEU A 225 -7.05 -3.98 -10.12
C LEU A 225 -7.79 -4.99 -9.23
N GLU A 226 -7.56 -6.29 -9.43
CA GLU A 226 -7.98 -7.38 -8.55
C GLU A 226 -7.16 -7.40 -7.23
N ARG A 227 -6.11 -6.57 -7.16
CA ARG A 227 -5.30 -6.26 -5.97
C ARG A 227 -5.50 -4.77 -5.67
N PRO A 228 -6.50 -4.39 -4.86
CA PRO A 228 -7.01 -3.02 -4.87
C PRO A 228 -5.91 -1.98 -4.64
N PRO A 229 -5.66 -1.06 -5.59
CA PRO A 229 -4.99 0.20 -5.33
C PRO A 229 -5.93 1.12 -4.55
N VAL A 230 -5.35 1.88 -3.61
CA VAL A 230 -6.01 3.03 -2.98
C VAL A 230 -6.56 3.96 -4.06
N ARG A 231 -7.88 4.14 -4.09
CA ARG A 231 -8.50 5.16 -4.93
C ARG A 231 -8.45 6.51 -4.22
N THR A 232 -7.48 7.34 -4.61
CA THR A 232 -7.58 8.80 -4.45
C THR A 232 -8.66 9.31 -5.39
N ASN A 233 -9.84 9.66 -4.89
CA ASN A 233 -10.85 10.36 -5.68
C ASN A 233 -10.88 11.83 -5.23
N ARG A 234 -10.30 12.71 -6.06
CA ARG A 234 -10.59 14.15 -6.05
C ARG A 234 -11.70 14.41 -7.06
N SER A 235 -12.79 15.01 -6.60
CA SER A 235 -13.70 15.82 -7.43
C SER A 235 -13.72 17.20 -6.82
#